data_AF-A0A2V5PZI3-F1
#
_entry.id   AF-A0A2V5PZI3-F1
#
_cell.length_a   1.000
_cell.length_b   1.000
_cell.length_c   1.000
_cell.angle_alpha   90.00
_cell.angle_beta   90.00
_cell.angle_gamma   90.00
#
_symmetry.space_group_name_H-M   'P 1'
#
loop_
_entity.id
_entity.type
_entity.pdbx_description
1 polymer ?
#
loop_
_entity_poly.entity_id
_entity_poly.type
_entity_poly.pdbx_seq_one_letter_code
_entity_poly.pdbx_strand_id
1 'polypeptide(L)' 'MHPDLPALSEKVSKVLSRVAEYVVTQPAELRVLREMSDAEVSDFAKSHGWRVIRRLGGRQIEFYNDASVRAV' A
#
# COMPACT_ATOMS: atom_id res chain seq x y z
N MET A 1 -2.22 -16.03 -1.87
CA MET A 1 -2.37 -14.98 -2.90
C MET A 1 -3.65 -14.23 -2.60
N HIS A 2 -3.58 -12.92 -2.38
CA HIS A 2 -4.77 -12.10 -2.13
C HIS A 2 -5.40 -11.70 -3.48
N PRO A 3 -6.61 -12.19 -3.82
CA PRO A 3 -7.22 -11.97 -5.14
C PRO A 3 -7.48 -10.50 -5.44
N ASP A 4 -7.67 -9.69 -4.40
CA ASP A 4 -7.96 -8.26 -4.51
C ASP A 4 -6.70 -7.38 -4.55
N LEU A 5 -5.51 -7.96 -4.38
CA LEU A 5 -4.24 -7.22 -4.35
C LEU A 5 -3.92 -6.51 -5.68
N PRO A 6 -4.17 -7.10 -6.87
CA PRO A 6 -4.00 -6.39 -8.14
C PRO A 6 -4.94 -5.17 -8.26
N ALA A 7 -6.20 -5.31 -7.87
CA ALA A 7 -7.16 -4.19 -7.90
C ALA A 7 -6.75 -3.08 -6.92
N LEU A 8 -6.26 -3.46 -5.73
CA LEU A 8 -5.72 -2.53 -4.76
C LEU A 8 -4.50 -1.79 -5.32
N SER A 9 -3.54 -2.49 -5.93
CA SER A 9 -2.33 -1.84 -6.48
C SER A 9 -2.66 -0.86 -7.61
N GLU A 10 -3.60 -1.20 -8.50
CA GLU A 10 -4.07 -0.29 -9.54
C GLU A 10 -4.67 0.98 -8.95
N LYS A 11 -5.51 0.83 -7.92
CA LYS A 11 -6.13 1.97 -7.24
C LYS A 11 -5.09 2.86 -6.56
N VAL A 12 -4.18 2.28 -5.78
CA VAL A 12 -3.12 3.04 -5.08
C VAL A 12 -2.25 3.76 -6.10
N SER A 13 -1.85 3.08 -7.19
CA SER A 13 -1.10 3.69 -8.30
C SER A 13 -1.81 4.90 -8.88
N LYS A 14 -3.11 4.75 -9.18
CA LYS A 14 -3.93 5.82 -9.77
C LYS A 14 -4.04 7.02 -8.85
N VAL A 15 -4.22 6.80 -7.54
CA VAL A 15 -4.27 7.90 -6.56
C VAL A 15 -2.89 8.57 -6.44
N LEU A 16 -1.83 7.79 -6.21
CA LEU A 16 -0.48 8.31 -6.00
C LEU A 16 0.16 8.95 -7.24
N SER A 17 -0.39 8.71 -8.44
CA SER A 17 -0.03 9.46 -9.65
C SER A 17 -0.49 10.93 -9.62
N ARG A 18 -1.43 11.28 -8.73
CA ARG A 18 -2.06 12.60 -8.65
C ARG A 18 -1.77 13.32 -7.34
N VAL A 19 -1.52 12.57 -6.27
CA VAL A 19 -1.28 13.10 -4.91
C VAL A 19 -0.12 12.37 -4.25
N ALA A 20 0.46 12.97 -3.21
CA ALA A 20 1.62 12.41 -2.53
C ALA A 20 1.28 11.23 -1.58
N GLU A 21 0.03 11.10 -1.16
CA GLU A 21 -0.41 10.16 -0.12
C GLU A 21 -1.76 9.50 -0.46
N TYR A 22 -1.91 8.24 -0.06
CA TYR A 22 -3.18 7.52 -0.02
C TYR A 22 -3.37 6.84 1.34
N VAL A 23 -4.36 7.31 2.10
CA VAL A 23 -4.81 6.66 3.34
C VAL A 23 -5.82 5.57 2.99
N VAL A 24 -5.58 4.34 3.42
CA VAL A 24 -6.50 3.22 3.19
C VAL A 24 -7.72 3.36 4.09
N THR A 25 -8.85 3.73 3.50
CA THR A 25 -10.11 3.95 4.23
C THR A 25 -11.14 2.85 3.99
N GLN A 26 -11.00 2.05 2.93
CA GLN A 26 -11.96 1.01 2.61
C GLN A 26 -11.69 -0.28 3.42
N PRO A 27 -12.70 -0.85 4.11
CA PRO A 27 -12.50 -2.05 4.92
C PRO A 27 -11.96 -3.26 4.14
N ALA A 28 -12.38 -3.44 2.87
CA ALA A 28 -11.91 -4.54 2.03
C ALA A 28 -10.42 -4.43 1.72
N GLU A 29 -9.94 -3.24 1.36
CA GLU A 29 -8.52 -2.97 1.08
C GLU A 29 -7.67 -3.16 2.33
N LEU A 30 -8.17 -2.66 3.46
CA LEU A 30 -7.50 -2.79 4.75
C LEU A 30 -7.42 -4.26 5.19
N ARG A 31 -8.44 -5.08 4.89
CA ARG A 31 -8.43 -6.51 5.16
C ARG A 31 -7.31 -7.20 4.39
N VAL A 32 -7.19 -6.96 3.08
CA VAL A 32 -6.11 -7.52 2.24
C VAL A 32 -4.75 -7.24 2.86
N LEU A 33 -4.50 -5.98 3.23
CA LEU A 33 -3.21 -5.55 3.78
C LEU A 33 -2.94 -6.08 5.20
N ARG A 34 -3.98 -6.33 6.00
CA ARG A 34 -3.84 -6.89 7.36
C ARG A 34 -3.56 -8.39 7.37
N GLU A 35 -3.97 -9.11 6.33
CA GLU A 35 -3.65 -10.53 6.17
C GLU A 35 -2.18 -10.74 5.75
N MET A 36 -1.51 -9.67 5.30
CA MET A 36 -0.08 -9.64 4.99
C MET A 36 0.75 -9.22 6.21
N SER A 37 1.93 -9.81 6.36
CA SER A 37 2.94 -9.37 7.32
C SER A 37 3.46 -7.96 7.02
N ASP A 38 4.12 -7.34 8.00
CA ASP A 38 4.73 -6.01 7.83
C ASP A 38 5.76 -6.01 6.69
N ALA A 39 6.55 -7.09 6.57
CA ALA A 39 7.54 -7.26 5.51
C ALA A 39 6.87 -7.35 4.14
N GLU A 40 5.84 -8.20 4.00
CA GLU A 40 5.12 -8.35 2.73
C GLU A 40 4.47 -7.05 2.25
N VAL A 41 3.90 -6.26 3.17
CA VAL A 41 3.32 -4.95 2.80
C VAL A 41 4.40 -3.94 2.44
N SER A 42 5.55 -3.98 3.12
CA SER A 42 6.71 -3.15 2.77
C SER A 42 7.24 -3.48 1.37
N ASP A 43 7.40 -4.76 1.06
CA ASP A 43 7.93 -5.22 -0.23
C ASP A 43 6.94 -4.97 -1.36
N PHE A 44 5.65 -5.18 -1.11
CA PHE A 44 4.57 -4.75 -2.00
C PHE A 44 4.71 -3.26 -2.33
N ALA A 45 4.76 -2.39 -1.32
CA ALA A 45 4.88 -0.95 -1.54
C ALA A 45 6.15 -0.57 -2.34
N LYS A 46 7.32 -1.13 -1.97
CA LYS A 46 8.59 -0.86 -2.65
C LYS A 46 8.59 -1.30 -4.11
N SER A 47 7.96 -2.44 -4.44
CA SER A 47 7.85 -2.92 -5.83
C SER A 47 7.14 -1.91 -6.75
N HIS A 48 6.31 -1.05 -6.17
CA HIS A 48 5.60 0.01 -6.87
C HIS A 48 6.23 1.41 -6.74
N GLY A 49 7.38 1.54 -6.05
CA GLY A 49 7.99 2.83 -5.75
C GLY A 49 7.18 3.64 -4.73
N TRP A 50 6.63 2.96 -3.72
CA TRP A 50 5.90 3.58 -2.61
C TRP A 50 6.57 3.28 -1.28
N ARG A 51 6.40 4.20 -0.35
CA ARG A 51 6.62 3.95 1.07
C ARG A 51 5.29 3.61 1.72
N VAL A 52 5.31 2.79 2.76
CA VAL A 52 4.12 2.43 3.54
C VAL A 52 4.36 2.67 5.02
N ILE A 53 3.34 3.17 5.71
CA ILE A 53 3.33 3.35 7.17
C ILE A 53 2.09 2.66 7.74
N ARG A 54 2.30 1.84 8.77
CA ARG A 54 1.22 1.28 9.60
C ARG A 54 1.12 2.10 10.89
N ARG A 55 -0.08 2.61 11.19
CA ARG A 55 -0.38 3.35 12.43
C ARG A 55 -1.43 2.61 13.25
N LEU A 56 -1.58 3.04 14.50
CA LEU A 56 -2.64 2.56 15.40
C LEU A 56 -2.68 1.03 15.52
N GLY A 57 -1.51 0.38 15.58
CA GLY A 57 -1.38 -1.08 15.64
C GLY A 57 -1.85 -1.81 14.37
N GLY A 58 -1.56 -1.25 13.18
CA GLY A 58 -1.98 -1.83 11.90
C GLY A 58 -3.43 -1.55 11.54
N ARG A 59 -4.11 -0.66 12.29
CA ARG A 59 -5.49 -0.28 12.00
C ARG A 59 -5.61 0.74 10.89
N GLN A 60 -4.58 1.54 10.69
CA GLN A 60 -4.49 2.52 9.62
C GLN A 60 -3.23 2.22 8.81
N ILE A 61 -3.38 2.23 7.49
CA ILE A 61 -2.28 2.00 6.56
C ILE A 61 -2.28 3.15 5.56
N GLU A 62 -1.10 3.72 5.35
CA GLU A 62 -0.87 4.88 4.49
C GLU A 62 0.21 4.55 3.48
N PHE A 63 -0.05 4.82 2.20
CA PHE A 63 0.93 4.74 1.15
C PHE A 63 1.36 6.14 0.73
N TYR A 64 2.64 6.30 0.44
CA TYR A 64 3.23 7.55 -0.01
C TYR A 64 3.98 7.30 -1.32
N ASN A 65 3.82 8.21 -2.28
CA ASN A 65 4.61 8.17 -3.50
C ASN A 65 6.08 8.42 -3.15
N ASP A 66 6.94 7.46 -3.47
CA ASP A 66 8.36 7.52 -3.19
C ASP A 66 9.14 6.77 -4.27
N ALA A 67 9.24 7.38 -5.45
CA ALA A 67 9.93 6.78 -6.58
C ALA A 67 11.40 6.41 -6.29
N SER A 68 12.00 6.96 -5.22
CA SER A 68 13.37 6.66 -4.82
C SER A 68 13.53 5.26 -4.20
N VAL A 69 12.45 4.65 -3.70
CA VAL A 69 12.51 3.31 -3.08
C VAL A 69 12.17 2.17 -4.03
N ARG A 70 11.98 2.46 -5.32
CA ARG A 70 11.68 1.44 -6.32
C ARG A 70 12.84 0.45 -6.40
N ALA A 71 12.58 -0.81 -6.05
CA ALA A 71 13.55 -1.88 -6.26
C ALA A 71 13.89 -1.97 -7.75
N VAL A 72 15.19 -2.00 -8.07
CA VAL A 72 15.73 -2.12 -9.44
C VAL A 72 15.67 -3.57 -9.89
#